data_AF-A0A2E6Q197-F1
#
_entry.id   AF-A0A2E6Q197-F1
#
_cell.length_a   1.000
_cell.length_b   1.000
_cell.length_c   1.000
_cell.angle_alpha   90.00
_cell.angle_beta   90.00
_cell.angle_gamma   90.00
#
_symmetry.space_group_name_H-M   'P 1'
#
loop_
_entity.id
_entity.type
_entity.pdbx_description
1 polymer ?
#
loop_
_entity_poly.entity_id
_entity_poly.type
_entity_poly.pdbx_seq_one_letter_code
_entity_poly.pdbx_strand_id
1 'polypeptide(L)'
;MRPLGVKALVRNRAGAFLCGLRTSQVHSYPNRWEFLPGGSVEPEEEPLQTVIRELDEEAGFQPQFPPVAKALFFDPCSRTWEIVYELDISSNHGEATQPGEHLNSGWFPQEQLPYPMTPIAERMVDVLLNVSS
;
A
#
# COMPACT_ATOMS: atom_id res chain seq x y z
N MET A 1 -8.86 7.89 -17.16
CA MET A 1 -7.57 7.16 -17.13
C MET A 1 -6.79 7.72 -15.97
N ARG A 2 -6.35 6.89 -15.04
CA ARG A 2 -5.48 7.29 -13.92
C ARG A 2 -4.06 6.84 -14.32
N PRO A 3 -3.19 7.73 -14.83
CA PRO A 3 -1.91 7.29 -15.36
C PRO A 3 -0.88 6.99 -14.26
N LEU A 4 -1.02 7.60 -13.09
CA LEU A 4 -0.08 7.52 -11.98
C LEU A 4 -0.81 7.26 -10.65
N GLY A 5 -0.34 6.27 -9.92
CA GLY A 5 -0.75 5.93 -8.58
C GLY A 5 0.46 5.77 -7.66
N VAL A 6 0.16 5.60 -6.38
CA VAL A 6 1.14 5.31 -5.35
C VAL A 6 0.72 4.05 -4.59
N LYS A 7 1.73 3.30 -4.16
CA LYS A 7 1.59 2.21 -3.19
C LYS A 7 2.68 2.32 -2.15
N ALA A 8 2.49 1.65 -1.03
CA ALA A 8 3.49 1.67 0.03
C ALA A 8 3.68 0.33 0.73
N LEU A 9 4.92 0.05 1.11
CA LEU A 9 5.29 -0.96 2.10
C LEU A 9 5.42 -0.25 3.45
N VAL A 10 4.35 -0.27 4.23
CA VAL A 10 4.36 0.31 5.58
C VAL A 10 4.78 -0.75 6.58
N ARG A 11 5.82 -0.48 7.37
CA ARG A 11 6.27 -1.33 8.47
C ARG A 11 5.98 -0.71 9.83
N ASN A 12 5.48 -1.53 10.75
CA ASN A 12 5.42 -1.16 12.16
C ASN A 12 6.73 -1.54 12.89
N ARG A 13 6.81 -1.20 14.18
CA ARG A 13 7.98 -1.50 15.03
C ARG A 13 8.30 -3.00 15.17
N ALA A 14 7.33 -3.87 14.93
CA ALA A 14 7.53 -5.32 14.96
C ALA A 14 8.05 -5.87 13.61
N GLY A 15 8.28 -5.01 12.61
CA GLY A 15 8.68 -5.40 11.26
C GLY A 15 7.54 -6.00 10.42
N ALA A 16 6.30 -5.93 10.90
CA ALA A 16 5.14 -6.41 10.16
C ALA A 16 4.64 -5.36 9.18
N PHE A 17 4.07 -5.82 8.05
CA PHE A 17 3.54 -5.00 6.98
C PHE A 17 2.03 -4.80 7.09
N LEU A 18 1.56 -3.59 6.78
CA LEU A 18 0.13 -3.29 6.73
C LEU A 18 -0.48 -3.79 5.42
N CYS A 19 -1.51 -4.63 5.52
CA CYS A 19 -2.24 -5.14 4.38
C CYS A 19 -3.75 -4.92 4.54
N GLY A 20 -4.46 -4.69 3.44
CA GLY A 20 -5.90 -4.51 3.37
C GLY A 20 -6.55 -5.53 2.43
N LEU A 21 -7.69 -6.11 2.83
CA LEU A 21 -8.51 -6.98 1.99
C LEU A 21 -9.49 -6.13 1.19
N ARG A 22 -9.29 -6.04 -0.12
CA ARG A 22 -10.17 -5.30 -1.03
C ARG A 22 -11.59 -5.82 -0.99
N THR A 23 -12.57 -4.93 -1.00
CA THR A 23 -14.00 -5.33 -1.00
C THR A 23 -14.38 -6.08 -2.28
N SER A 24 -15.55 -6.73 -2.30
CA SER A 24 -16.07 -7.37 -3.51
C SER A 24 -16.61 -6.36 -4.53
N GLN A 25 -16.76 -5.09 -4.16
CA GLN A 25 -17.42 -4.06 -4.97
C GLN A 25 -16.44 -3.19 -5.76
N VAL A 26 -15.13 -3.31 -5.51
CA VAL A 26 -14.12 -2.55 -6.26
C VAL A 26 -13.97 -3.07 -7.70
N HIS A 27 -13.66 -2.17 -8.61
CA HIS A 27 -13.51 -2.49 -10.03
C HIS A 27 -12.32 -3.41 -10.35
N SER A 28 -11.24 -3.30 -9.57
CA SER A 28 -10.01 -4.05 -9.77
C SER A 28 -9.71 -4.94 -8.56
N TYR A 29 -9.44 -6.22 -8.85
CA TYR A 29 -9.00 -7.21 -7.86
C TYR A 29 -9.90 -7.38 -6.63
N PRO A 30 -11.21 -7.64 -6.79
CA PRO A 30 -12.09 -7.89 -5.65
C PRO A 30 -11.64 -9.12 -4.85
N ASN A 31 -11.81 -9.07 -3.52
CA ASN A 31 -11.46 -10.15 -2.58
C ASN A 31 -9.97 -10.55 -2.59
N ARG A 32 -9.07 -9.62 -2.91
CA ARG A 32 -7.62 -9.83 -2.83
C ARG A 32 -7.00 -8.89 -1.81
N TRP A 33 -5.91 -9.35 -1.20
CA TRP A 33 -5.10 -8.55 -0.30
C TRP A 33 -4.13 -7.66 -1.08
N GLU A 34 -3.86 -6.48 -0.55
CA GLU A 34 -2.79 -5.61 -1.02
C GLU A 34 -2.09 -4.94 0.15
N PHE A 35 -0.92 -4.35 -0.11
CA PHE A 35 -0.29 -3.45 0.84
C PHE A 35 -1.02 -2.11 0.89
N LEU A 36 -1.14 -1.57 2.10
CA LEU A 36 -1.68 -0.23 2.34
C LEU A 36 -0.57 0.74 2.73
N PRO A 37 -0.69 2.02 2.38
CA PRO A 37 -1.78 2.59 1.58
C PRO A 37 -1.59 2.40 0.06
N GLY A 38 -2.65 2.65 -0.69
CA GLY A 38 -2.57 2.79 -2.14
C GLY A 38 -3.63 3.73 -2.70
N GLY A 39 -3.24 4.60 -3.64
CA GLY A 39 -4.16 5.62 -4.14
C GLY A 39 -3.72 6.25 -5.45
N SER A 40 -4.59 7.10 -6.00
CA SER A 40 -4.32 7.81 -7.25
C SER A 40 -3.66 9.16 -6.96
N VAL A 41 -2.67 9.55 -7.76
CA VAL A 41 -2.06 10.88 -7.64
C VAL A 41 -2.99 11.90 -8.28
N GLU A 42 -3.36 12.93 -7.53
CA GLU A 42 -4.19 14.03 -8.04
C GLU A 42 -3.34 15.02 -8.88
N PRO A 43 -3.92 15.71 -9.88
CA PRO A 43 -3.18 16.52 -10.86
C PRO A 43 -2.25 17.61 -10.31
N GLU A 44 -2.45 18.04 -9.07
CA GLU A 44 -1.69 19.10 -8.40
C GLU A 44 -1.05 18.62 -7.09
N GLU A 45 -1.04 17.31 -6.85
CA GLU A 45 -0.47 16.69 -5.65
C GLU A 45 0.85 16.00 -6.01
N GLU A 46 1.89 16.21 -5.21
CA GLU A 46 3.11 15.43 -5.37
C GLU A 46 2.85 13.98 -4.96
N PRO A 47 3.39 12.95 -5.65
CA PRO A 47 3.16 11.56 -5.27
C PRO A 47 3.55 11.24 -3.81
N LEU A 48 4.55 11.97 -3.27
CA LEU A 48 4.93 11.86 -1.86
C LEU A 48 3.83 12.36 -0.93
N GLN A 49 3.15 13.45 -1.28
CA GLN A 49 2.00 13.98 -0.53
C GLN A 49 0.82 13.00 -0.62
N THR A 50 0.56 12.46 -1.82
CA THR A 50 -0.47 11.44 -2.03
C THR A 50 -0.28 10.24 -1.10
N VAL A 51 0.92 9.63 -1.05
CA VAL A 51 1.11 8.42 -0.22
C VAL A 51 0.98 8.71 1.28
N ILE A 52 1.31 9.92 1.73
CA ILE A 52 1.13 10.35 3.13
C ILE A 52 -0.35 10.57 3.44
N ARG A 53 -1.08 11.24 2.55
CA ARG A 53 -2.52 11.46 2.68
C ARG A 53 -3.28 10.13 2.71
N GLU A 54 -3.00 9.24 1.77
CA GLU A 54 -3.64 7.92 1.70
C GLU A 54 -3.33 7.07 2.94
N LEU A 55 -2.11 7.18 3.52
CA LEU A 55 -1.78 6.50 4.78
C LEU A 55 -2.69 6.95 5.94
N ASP A 56 -2.99 8.25 6.00
CA ASP A 56 -3.89 8.82 7.00
C ASP A 56 -5.35 8.44 6.72
N GLU A 57 -5.77 8.51 5.47
CA GLU A 57 -7.15 8.24 5.07
C GLU A 57 -7.52 6.76 5.25
N GLU A 58 -6.69 5.84 4.76
CA GLU A 58 -6.97 4.41 4.76
C GLU A 58 -6.62 3.71 6.08
N ALA A 59 -5.73 4.31 6.89
CA ALA A 59 -5.20 3.64 8.07
C ALA A 59 -4.98 4.53 9.30
N GLY A 60 -5.15 5.85 9.20
CA GLY A 60 -5.02 6.78 10.32
C GLY A 60 -3.60 6.90 10.88
N PHE A 61 -2.58 6.67 10.04
CA PHE A 61 -1.18 6.75 10.45
C PHE A 61 -0.46 7.92 9.80
N GLN A 62 0.64 8.31 10.44
CA GLN A 62 1.61 9.26 9.89
C GLN A 62 2.98 8.59 9.85
N PRO A 63 3.78 8.81 8.80
CA PRO A 63 5.09 8.20 8.70
C PRO A 63 6.04 8.79 9.75
N GLN A 64 6.91 7.95 10.31
CA GLN A 64 7.92 8.38 11.29
C GLN A 64 9.03 9.21 10.63
N PHE A 65 9.34 8.91 9.36
CA PHE A 65 10.35 9.57 8.55
C PHE A 65 9.77 9.85 7.15
N PRO A 66 10.35 10.76 6.35
CA PRO A 66 9.91 10.97 4.97
C PRO A 66 9.88 9.64 4.17
N PRO A 67 8.79 9.33 3.45
CA PRO A 67 8.70 8.11 2.64
C PRO A 67 9.83 8.03 1.61
N VAL A 68 10.36 6.82 1.40
CA VAL A 68 11.45 6.58 0.46
C VAL A 68 10.93 5.85 -0.77
N ALA A 69 11.05 6.44 -1.96
CA ALA A 69 10.68 5.77 -3.20
C ALA A 69 11.63 4.59 -3.49
N LYS A 70 11.08 3.40 -3.74
CA LYS A 70 11.85 2.16 -3.94
C LYS A 70 11.76 1.63 -5.36
N ALA A 71 10.61 1.78 -5.99
CA ALA A 71 10.36 1.22 -7.31
C ALA A 71 9.26 1.96 -8.07
N LEU A 72 9.24 1.74 -9.38
CA LEU A 72 8.15 2.10 -10.27
C LEU A 72 7.66 0.82 -10.94
N PHE A 73 6.39 0.46 -10.73
CA PHE A 73 5.76 -0.69 -11.38
C PHE A 73 4.70 -0.23 -12.39
N PHE A 74 4.49 -1.01 -13.44
CA PHE A 74 3.31 -0.88 -14.26
C PHE A 74 2.33 -1.98 -13.87
N ASP A 75 1.12 -1.62 -13.47
CA ASP A 75 0.02 -2.55 -13.26
C ASP A 75 -0.76 -2.71 -14.58
N PRO A 76 -0.67 -3.87 -15.26
CA PRO A 76 -1.31 -4.08 -16.54
C PRO A 76 -2.84 -4.18 -16.45
N CYS A 77 -3.41 -4.56 -15.30
CA CYS A 77 -4.86 -4.69 -15.16
C CYS A 77 -5.52 -3.33 -14.90
N SER A 78 -4.94 -2.49 -14.03
CA SER A 78 -5.42 -1.13 -13.82
C SER A 78 -4.95 -0.14 -14.90
N ARG A 79 -3.91 -0.52 -15.66
CA ARG A 79 -3.24 0.30 -16.68
C ARG A 79 -2.64 1.59 -16.11
N THR A 80 -2.08 1.47 -14.91
CA THR A 80 -1.54 2.58 -14.11
C THR A 80 -0.05 2.33 -13.84
N TRP A 81 0.74 3.40 -13.78
CA TRP A 81 2.09 3.36 -13.21
C TRP A 81 2.03 3.63 -11.71
N GLU A 82 2.68 2.80 -10.90
CA GLU A 82 2.61 2.84 -9.45
C GLU A 82 4.00 3.14 -8.88
N ILE A 83 4.15 4.28 -8.21
CA ILE A 83 5.36 4.58 -7.42
C ILE A 83 5.21 3.89 -6.07
N VAL A 84 6.13 2.99 -5.76
CA VAL A 84 6.14 2.25 -4.50
C VAL A 84 7.09 2.93 -3.51
N TYR A 85 6.56 3.32 -2.36
CA TYR A 85 7.31 3.87 -1.25
C TYR A 85 7.52 2.83 -0.13
N GLU A 86 8.58 3.02 0.65
CA GLU A 86 8.78 2.36 1.94
C GLU A 86 8.58 3.37 3.07
N LEU A 87 7.77 3.01 4.06
CA LEU A 87 7.40 3.86 5.18
C LEU A 87 7.54 3.06 6.48
N ASP A 88 8.07 3.70 7.52
CA ASP A 88 8.04 3.16 8.88
C ASP A 88 7.10 4.01 9.73
N ILE A 89 6.33 3.36 10.61
CA ILE A 89 5.44 4.03 11.57
C ILE A 89 5.83 3.72 13.02
N SER A 90 5.48 4.66 13.90
CA SER A 90 5.86 4.60 15.32
C SER A 90 4.73 4.19 16.26
N SER A 91 3.46 4.33 15.85
CA SER A 91 2.27 4.01 16.65
C SER A 91 1.64 2.67 16.23
N ASN A 92 1.00 2.00 17.19
CA ASN A 92 0.24 0.76 16.95
C ASN A 92 -1.26 1.02 16.72
N HIS A 93 -1.71 2.26 16.91
CA HIS A 93 -3.10 2.66 16.70
C HIS A 93 -3.14 3.72 15.62
N GLY A 94 -3.90 3.40 14.57
CA GLY A 94 -4.34 4.30 13.53
C GLY A 94 -5.82 4.01 13.32
N GLU A 95 -6.62 5.05 13.22
CA GLU A 95 -8.06 4.95 13.00
C GLU A 95 -8.34 5.54 11.61
N ALA A 96 -8.65 4.66 10.66
CA ALA A 96 -8.91 5.06 9.28
C ALA A 96 -10.07 6.06 9.22
N THR A 97 -9.88 7.17 8.51
CA THR A 97 -10.94 8.15 8.30
C THR A 97 -11.83 7.78 7.11
N GLN A 98 -11.33 6.93 6.20
CA GLN A 98 -12.03 6.45 5.00
C GLN A 98 -11.82 4.93 4.77
N PRO A 99 -12.43 4.05 5.58
CA PRO A 99 -12.24 2.59 5.45
C PRO A 99 -12.93 1.95 4.23
N GLY A 100 -13.48 2.74 3.30
CA GLY A 100 -14.50 2.30 2.33
C GLY A 100 -14.04 1.28 1.29
N GLU A 101 -12.73 1.18 1.01
CA GLU A 101 -12.20 0.28 -0.03
C GLU A 101 -11.81 -1.12 0.47
N HIS A 102 -11.65 -1.31 1.79
CA HIS A 102 -11.18 -2.56 2.38
C HIS A 102 -12.14 -3.09 3.46
N LEU A 103 -12.48 -4.37 3.37
CA LEU A 103 -13.36 -5.04 4.34
C LEU A 103 -12.68 -5.31 5.67
N ASN A 104 -11.35 -5.43 5.64
CA ASN A 104 -10.52 -5.71 6.80
C ASN A 104 -9.09 -5.23 6.51
N SER A 105 -8.34 -4.88 7.55
CA SER A 105 -6.92 -4.58 7.47
C SER A 105 -6.18 -5.22 8.63
N GLY A 106 -4.88 -5.47 8.46
CA GLY A 106 -4.09 -6.13 9.47
C GLY A 106 -2.59 -6.00 9.24
N TRP A 107 -1.83 -6.28 10.31
CA TRP A 107 -0.38 -6.33 10.30
C TRP A 107 0.09 -7.77 10.14
N PHE A 108 0.94 -8.02 9.15
CA PHE A 108 1.43 -9.35 8.82
C PHE A 108 2.95 -9.36 8.73
N PRO A 109 3.64 -10.28 9.43
CA PRO A 109 5.08 -10.47 9.20
C PRO A 109 5.31 -10.99 7.77
N GLN A 110 6.50 -10.75 7.21
CA GLN A 110 6.82 -11.12 5.82
C GLN A 110 6.57 -12.61 5.53
N GLU A 111 6.85 -13.47 6.51
CA GLU A 111 6.71 -14.92 6.38
C GLU A 111 5.26 -15.40 6.40
N GLN A 112 4.32 -14.52 6.79
CA GLN A 112 2.88 -14.83 6.91
C GLN A 112 2.02 -13.77 6.22
N LEU A 113 2.52 -13.19 5.13
CA LEU A 113 1.72 -12.29 4.31
C LEU A 113 0.41 -12.98 3.85
N PRO A 114 -0.71 -12.26 3.82
CA PRO A 114 -2.02 -12.85 3.53
C PRO A 114 -2.15 -13.25 2.06
N TYR A 115 -3.06 -14.16 1.74
CA TYR A 115 -3.29 -14.66 0.38
C TYR A 115 -4.80 -14.81 0.10
N PRO A 116 -5.29 -14.63 -1.15
CA PRO A 116 -4.54 -14.22 -2.34
C PRO A 116 -4.23 -12.72 -2.38
N MET A 117 -3.03 -12.35 -2.82
CA MET A 117 -2.65 -10.96 -3.04
C MET A 117 -3.04 -10.46 -4.44
N THR A 118 -3.03 -9.14 -4.63
CA THR A 118 -3.08 -8.55 -5.98
C THR A 118 -1.78 -8.86 -6.72
N PRO A 119 -1.81 -9.03 -8.06
CA PRO A 119 -0.60 -9.30 -8.85
C PRO A 119 0.51 -8.27 -8.63
N ILE A 120 0.18 -6.99 -8.44
CA ILE A 120 1.19 -5.97 -8.14
C ILE A 120 1.79 -6.11 -6.74
N ALA A 121 0.99 -6.48 -5.72
CA ALA A 121 1.51 -6.76 -4.39
C ALA A 121 2.44 -7.99 -4.40
N GLU A 122 2.11 -9.05 -5.15
CA GLU A 122 3.00 -10.20 -5.36
C GLU A 122 4.34 -9.76 -5.99
N ARG A 123 4.29 -8.88 -6.99
CA ARG A 123 5.50 -8.31 -7.62
C ARG A 123 6.32 -7.45 -6.66
N MET A 124 5.68 -6.71 -5.76
CA MET A 124 6.37 -5.95 -4.72
C MET A 124 7.13 -6.89 -3.76
N VAL A 125 6.52 -8.00 -3.35
CA VAL A 125 7.19 -9.02 -2.51
C VAL A 125 8.43 -9.56 -3.21
N ASP A 126 8.29 -10.00 -4.46
CA ASP A 126 9.38 -10.61 -5.24
C ASP A 126 10.57 -9.67 -5.42
N VAL A 127 10.32 -8.38 -5.67
CA VAL A 127 11.36 -7.41 -6.04
C VAL A 127 11.92 -6.66 -4.84
N LEU A 128 11.12 -6.39 -3.81
CA LEU A 128 11.51 -5.50 -2.72
C LEU A 128 11.75 -6.21 -1.40
N LEU A 129 11.13 -7.38 -1.18
CA LEU A 129 11.24 -8.11 0.10
C LEU A 129 12.08 -9.39 -0.01
N ASN A 130 12.14 -10.01 -1.19
CA ASN A 130 12.89 -11.25 -1.42
C ASN A 130 14.31 -11.05 -1.99
N VAL A 131 14.86 -9.84 -1.90
CA VAL A 131 16.24 -9.58 -2.34
C VAL A 131 17.20 -10.21 -1.33
N SER A 132 17.71 -11.39 -1.68
CA SER A 132 18.79 -12.05 -0.94
C SER A 132 20.02 -11.13 -0.91
N SER A 133 20.54 -10.86 0.29
CA SER A 133 21.85 -10.19 0.47
C SER A 133 22.99 -11.05 -0.05
#